data_AF-A0A9D6B4N5-F1
#
_entry.id   AF-A0A9D6B4N5-F1
#
_cell.length_a   1.000
_cell.length_b   1.000
_cell.length_c   1.000
_cell.angle_alpha   90.00
_cell.angle_beta   90.00
_cell.angle_gamma   90.00
#
_symmetry.space_group_name_H-M   'P 1'
#
loop_
_entity.id
_entity.type
_entity.pdbx_description
1 polymer ?
#
loop_
_entity_poly.entity_id
_entity_poly.type
_entity_poly.pdbx_seq_one_letter_code
_entity_poly.pdbx_strand_id
1 'polypeptide(L)'
;MSRALMTLLGRPADKLLSIAFDDLEKATGTQAIDAKLVGDILHIAHTIIREMGLEGDATARELYHALRVHEDVLGESTRYAGLVVGGEVVSFHHDDVVTDNEESRRFEDRSLEHLQAALADQIVSRYKDWAAHPELLQKITKYIQVNKERKI
;
A
#
# COMPACT_ATOMS: atom_id res chain seq x y z
N MET A 1 -2.58 -8.58 11.11
CA MET A 1 -1.63 -7.75 10.33
C MET A 1 -2.12 -7.55 8.89
N SER A 2 -2.77 -8.54 8.28
CA SER A 2 -3.56 -8.41 7.05
C SER A 2 -4.42 -7.14 6.97
N ARG A 3 -5.06 -6.71 8.08
CA ARG A 3 -5.90 -5.50 8.11
C ARG A 3 -5.19 -4.22 7.66
N ALA A 4 -3.91 -4.04 7.98
CA ALA A 4 -3.16 -2.86 7.54
C ALA A 4 -3.00 -2.86 6.01
N LEU A 5 -2.51 -3.96 5.45
CA LEU A 5 -2.38 -4.17 4.00
C LEU A 5 -3.73 -4.07 3.28
N MET A 6 -4.79 -4.66 3.84
CA MET A 6 -6.15 -4.57 3.31
C MET A 6 -6.68 -3.13 3.30
N THR A 7 -6.34 -2.34 4.31
CA THR A 7 -6.73 -0.92 4.37
C THR A 7 -6.00 -0.13 3.28
N LEU A 8 -4.69 -0.36 3.11
CA LEU A 8 -3.90 0.26 2.04
C LEU A 8 -4.37 -0.17 0.64
N LEU A 9 -4.84 -1.41 0.48
CA LEU A 9 -5.47 -1.92 -0.74
C LEU A 9 -6.90 -1.38 -0.97
N GLY A 10 -7.41 -0.50 -0.10
CA GLY A 10 -8.77 0.04 -0.19
C GLY A 10 -9.88 -0.98 0.09
N ARG A 11 -9.56 -2.11 0.74
CA ARG A 11 -10.47 -3.25 0.98
C ARG A 11 -10.51 -3.70 2.45
N PRO A 12 -10.67 -2.78 3.42
CA PRO A 12 -10.56 -3.10 4.85
C PRO A 12 -11.61 -4.09 5.38
N ALA A 13 -12.75 -4.24 4.70
CA ALA A 13 -13.86 -5.11 5.10
C ALA A 13 -14.02 -6.36 4.22
N ASP A 14 -13.09 -6.63 3.31
CA ASP A 14 -13.19 -7.75 2.38
C ASP A 14 -12.85 -9.09 3.06
N LYS A 15 -13.88 -9.87 3.38
CA LYS A 15 -13.73 -11.16 4.05
C LYS A 15 -12.97 -12.19 3.21
N LEU A 16 -13.14 -12.20 1.89
CA LEU A 16 -12.46 -13.16 1.02
C LEU A 16 -10.97 -12.86 0.94
N LEU A 17 -10.62 -11.58 0.87
CA LEU A 17 -9.23 -11.14 0.91
C LEU A 17 -8.58 -11.48 2.27
N SER A 18 -9.30 -11.28 3.38
CA SER A 18 -8.82 -11.66 4.71
C SER A 18 -8.52 -13.17 4.80
N ILE A 19 -9.43 -14.02 4.32
CA ILE A 19 -9.23 -15.47 4.30
C ILE A 19 -8.02 -15.84 3.43
N ALA A 20 -7.84 -15.17 2.28
CA ALA A 20 -6.71 -15.43 1.40
C ALA A 20 -5.35 -15.13 2.07
N PHE A 21 -5.25 -14.02 2.82
CA PHE A 21 -4.05 -13.73 3.62
C PHE A 21 -3.80 -14.78 4.70
N ASP A 22 -4.85 -15.21 5.41
CA ASP A 22 -4.71 -16.22 6.47
C ASP A 22 -4.27 -17.59 5.91
N ASP A 23 -4.79 -17.99 4.74
CA ASP A 23 -4.40 -19.23 4.07
C ASP A 23 -2.93 -19.20 3.63
N LEU A 24 -2.46 -18.05 3.13
CA LEU A 24 -1.08 -17.90 2.72
C LEU A 24 -0.11 -17.89 3.90
N GLU A 25 -0.41 -17.17 4.98
CA GLU A 25 0.48 -17.15 6.15
C GLU A 25 0.63 -18.54 6.78
N LYS A 26 -0.42 -19.38 6.73
CA LYS A 26 -0.34 -20.79 7.13
C LYS A 26 0.55 -21.59 6.19
N ALA A 27 0.37 -21.41 4.89
CA ALA A 27 1.17 -22.11 3.88
C ALA A 27 2.63 -21.68 3.87
N THR A 28 2.90 -20.44 4.30
CA THR A 28 4.26 -19.94 4.47
C THR A 28 4.94 -20.47 5.72
N GLY A 29 4.29 -21.33 6.52
CA GLY A 29 4.85 -21.81 7.77
C GLY A 29 5.18 -20.67 8.73
N THR A 30 4.35 -19.62 8.78
CA THR A 30 4.49 -18.45 9.67
C THR A 30 5.73 -17.59 9.43
N GLN A 31 6.14 -17.46 8.16
CA GLN A 31 7.31 -16.64 7.78
C GLN A 31 7.09 -15.14 7.93
N ALA A 32 5.89 -14.74 8.36
CA ALA A 32 5.50 -13.39 8.69
C ALA A 32 5.75 -12.43 7.51
N ILE A 33 5.40 -12.87 6.29
CA ILE A 33 5.63 -12.10 5.06
C ILE A 33 4.87 -10.78 5.13
N ASP A 34 3.59 -10.84 5.52
CA ASP A 34 2.76 -9.65 5.72
C ASP A 34 3.36 -8.71 6.77
N ALA A 35 3.89 -9.27 7.87
CA ALA A 35 4.47 -8.49 8.95
C ALA A 35 5.73 -7.75 8.51
N LYS A 36 6.61 -8.44 7.77
CA LYS A 36 7.81 -7.86 7.18
C LYS A 36 7.46 -6.76 6.19
N LEU A 37 6.46 -6.99 5.32
CA LEU A 37 6.01 -5.98 4.36
C LEU A 37 5.43 -4.74 5.06
N VAL A 38 4.61 -4.93 6.10
CA VAL A 38 4.11 -3.79 6.91
C VAL A 38 5.27 -3.05 7.58
N GLY A 39 6.27 -3.77 8.09
CA GLY A 39 7.49 -3.18 8.64
C GLY A 39 8.27 -2.35 7.62
N ASP A 40 8.46 -2.88 6.41
CA ASP A 40 9.12 -2.18 5.29
C ASP A 40 8.35 -0.90 4.92
N ILE A 41 7.02 -0.97 4.81
CA ILE A 41 6.16 0.19 4.51
C ILE A 41 6.28 1.27 5.60
N LEU A 42 6.21 0.88 6.87
CA LEU A 42 6.35 1.83 7.99
C LEU A 42 7.74 2.46 8.04
N HIS A 43 8.78 1.69 7.74
CA HIS A 43 10.14 2.18 7.68
C HIS A 43 10.28 3.23 6.57
N ILE A 44 9.80 2.93 5.36
CA ILE A 44 9.78 3.88 4.24
C ILE A 44 9.01 5.13 4.62
N ALA A 45 7.80 4.99 5.18
CA ALA A 45 6.96 6.12 5.55
C ALA A 45 7.65 7.05 6.55
N HIS A 46 8.28 6.51 7.59
CA HIS A 46 9.02 7.32 8.57
C HIS A 46 10.26 7.99 7.99
N THR A 47 10.97 7.34 7.06
CA THR A 47 12.11 7.96 6.38
C THR A 47 11.66 9.18 5.60
N ILE A 48 10.61 9.05 4.79
CA ILE A 48 10.06 10.16 3.98
C ILE A 48 9.51 11.28 4.86
N ILE A 49 8.76 10.96 5.93
CA ILE A 49 8.28 11.95 6.91
C ILE A 49 9.43 12.76 7.49
N ARG A 50 10.54 12.11 7.85
CA ARG A 50 11.74 12.78 8.38
C ARG A 50 12.45 13.63 7.34
N GLU A 51 12.54 13.17 6.10
CA GLU A 51 13.16 13.92 5.00
C GLU A 51 12.40 15.21 4.69
N MET A 52 11.07 15.18 4.79
CA MET A 52 10.22 16.38 4.67
C MET A 52 10.24 17.27 5.93
N GLY A 53 10.94 16.86 7.00
CA GLY A 53 10.99 17.61 8.25
C GLY A 53 9.68 17.63 9.04
N LEU A 54 8.77 16.69 8.76
CA LEU A 54 7.52 16.56 9.51
C LEU A 54 7.75 15.89 10.87
N GLU A 55 7.06 16.41 11.89
CA GLU A 55 7.05 15.83 13.23
C GLU A 55 6.03 14.68 13.35
N GLY A 56 6.19 13.87 14.41
CA GLY A 56 5.47 12.59 14.58
C GLY A 56 3.96 12.68 14.81
N ASP A 57 3.40 13.88 14.92
CA ASP A 57 1.97 14.16 15.14
C ASP A 57 1.25 14.68 13.89
N ALA A 58 1.92 14.69 12.73
CA ALA A 58 1.33 15.12 11.47
C ALA A 58 0.03 14.35 11.15
N THR A 59 -1.01 15.10 10.82
CA THR A 59 -2.29 14.57 10.35
C THR A 59 -2.17 14.03 8.92
N ALA A 60 -3.15 13.21 8.49
CA ALA A 60 -3.18 12.70 7.12
C ALA A 60 -3.21 13.82 6.07
N ARG A 61 -3.91 14.94 6.36
CA ARG A 61 -4.00 16.10 5.48
C ARG A 61 -2.67 16.83 5.38
N GLU A 62 -1.98 17.05 6.50
CA GLU A 62 -0.67 17.70 6.51
C GLU A 62 0.35 16.85 5.75
N LEU A 63 0.36 15.53 5.98
CA LEU A 63 1.21 14.62 5.24
C LEU A 63 0.94 14.65 3.73
N TYR A 64 -0.34 14.61 3.33
CA TYR A 64 -0.73 14.72 1.92
C TYR A 64 -0.26 16.04 1.28
N HIS A 65 -0.46 17.17 1.97
CA HIS A 65 -0.05 18.46 1.45
C HIS A 65 1.47 18.62 1.40
N ALA A 66 2.20 18.08 2.38
CA ALA A 66 3.66 18.08 2.37
C ALA A 66 4.21 17.26 1.19
N LEU A 67 3.69 16.06 0.96
CA LEU A 67 4.09 15.20 -0.16
C LEU A 67 3.87 15.88 -1.52
N ARG A 68 2.79 16.65 -1.66
CA ARG A 68 2.51 17.44 -2.86
C ARG A 68 3.50 18.58 -3.11
N VAL A 69 4.16 19.08 -2.07
CA VAL A 69 5.21 20.11 -2.19
C VAL A 69 6.58 19.48 -2.39
N HIS A 70 6.80 18.30 -1.81
CA HIS A 70 8.06 17.57 -1.79
C HIS A 70 7.97 16.27 -2.62
N GLU A 71 7.43 16.34 -3.84
CA GLU A 71 7.29 15.14 -4.68
C GLU A 71 8.63 14.49 -5.06
N ASP A 72 9.72 15.26 -4.96
CA ASP A 72 11.10 14.86 -5.26
C ASP A 72 11.66 13.80 -4.30
N VAL A 73 11.07 13.63 -3.12
CA VAL A 73 11.44 12.57 -2.16
C VAL A 73 10.83 11.21 -2.54
N LEU A 74 9.92 11.18 -3.51
CA LEU A 74 9.21 9.97 -3.93
C LEU A 74 9.89 9.32 -5.13
N GLY A 75 9.86 7.99 -5.16
CA GLY A 75 10.46 7.24 -6.25
C GLY A 75 10.13 5.76 -6.22
N GLU A 76 10.93 4.96 -6.94
CA GLU A 76 10.65 3.54 -7.12
C GLU A 76 10.57 2.76 -5.80
N SER A 77 11.35 3.17 -4.79
CA SER A 77 11.36 2.53 -3.47
C SER A 77 10.11 2.83 -2.63
N THR A 78 9.37 3.90 -2.93
CA THR A 78 8.19 4.34 -2.19
C THR A 78 6.87 3.92 -2.85
N ARG A 79 6.91 3.40 -4.08
CA ARG A 79 5.71 3.14 -4.90
C ARG A 79 4.63 2.28 -4.24
N TYR A 80 5.02 1.30 -3.41
CA TYR A 80 4.08 0.41 -2.72
C TYR A 80 3.81 0.84 -1.28
N ALA A 81 4.36 1.97 -0.85
CA ALA A 81 4.21 2.48 0.49
C ALA A 81 3.04 3.47 0.59
N GLY A 82 2.31 3.37 1.68
CA GLY A 82 1.29 4.32 2.08
C GLY A 82 1.13 4.26 3.58
N LEU A 83 0.61 5.33 4.17
CA LEU A 83 0.42 5.42 5.62
C LEU A 83 -1.06 5.61 5.95
N VAL A 84 -1.52 4.91 6.99
CA VAL A 84 -2.86 5.12 7.55
C VAL A 84 -2.73 6.03 8.76
N VAL A 85 -3.24 7.26 8.66
CA VAL A 85 -3.21 8.26 9.73
C VAL A 85 -4.65 8.67 10.06
N GLY A 86 -5.08 8.47 11.31
CA GLY A 86 -6.46 8.79 11.71
C GLY A 86 -7.55 8.02 10.96
N GLY A 87 -7.21 6.85 10.38
CA GLY A 87 -8.12 6.06 9.54
C GLY A 87 -8.09 6.39 8.05
N GLU A 88 -7.38 7.46 7.67
CA GLU A 88 -7.23 7.90 6.28
C GLU A 88 -5.93 7.39 5.68
N VAL A 89 -5.97 6.88 4.44
CA VAL A 89 -4.79 6.43 3.70
C VAL A 89 -4.13 7.60 2.99
N VAL A 90 -2.81 7.75 3.07
CA VAL A 90 -2.02 8.68 2.25
C VAL A 90 -1.05 7.90 1.37
N SER A 91 -1.05 8.17 0.07
CA SER A 91 -0.18 7.52 -0.92
C SER A 91 1.20 8.15 -0.95
N PHE A 92 2.24 7.31 -1.01
CA PHE A 92 3.63 7.72 -1.24
C PHE A 92 4.07 7.32 -2.66
N HIS A 93 3.11 6.95 -3.51
CA HIS A 93 3.35 6.71 -4.93
C HIS A 93 3.44 8.05 -5.65
N HIS A 94 4.56 8.28 -6.33
CA HIS A 94 4.83 9.52 -7.07
C HIS A 94 3.67 9.90 -8.01
N ASP A 95 3.22 8.96 -8.86
CA ASP A 95 2.15 9.25 -9.83
C ASP A 95 0.80 9.58 -9.20
N ASP A 96 0.48 9.07 -8.01
CA ASP A 96 -0.74 9.48 -7.30
C ASP A 96 -0.63 10.95 -6.88
N VAL A 97 0.52 11.36 -6.34
CA VAL A 97 0.78 12.73 -5.88
C VAL A 97 0.83 13.72 -7.04
N VAL A 98 1.52 13.37 -8.14
CA VAL A 98 1.58 14.20 -9.35
C VAL A 98 0.19 14.38 -9.96
N THR A 99 -0.57 13.30 -10.12
CA THR A 99 -1.96 13.37 -10.62
C THR A 99 -2.80 14.31 -9.77
N ASP A 100 -2.70 14.20 -8.45
CA ASP A 100 -3.45 15.07 -7.53
C ASP A 100 -3.02 16.54 -7.58
N ASN A 101 -1.74 16.80 -7.87
CA ASN A 101 -1.20 18.13 -8.12
C ASN A 101 -1.75 18.72 -9.42
N GLU A 102 -1.61 18.01 -10.53
CA GLU A 102 -2.03 18.45 -11.87
C GLU A 102 -3.55 18.70 -11.94
N GLU A 103 -4.34 17.83 -11.32
CA GLU A 103 -5.80 17.95 -11.31
C GLU A 103 -6.33 18.83 -10.17
N SER A 104 -5.44 19.42 -9.35
CA SER A 104 -5.82 20.26 -8.21
C SER A 104 -6.81 19.58 -7.24
N ARG A 105 -6.63 18.28 -7.02
CA ARG A 105 -7.54 17.47 -6.18
C ARG A 105 -7.45 17.87 -4.72
N ARG A 106 -8.58 17.75 -4.02
CA ARG A 106 -8.66 17.91 -2.57
C ARG A 106 -8.19 16.63 -1.88
N PHE A 107 -7.90 16.72 -0.58
CA PHE A 107 -7.52 15.54 0.19
C PHE A 107 -8.60 14.44 0.13
N GLU A 108 -9.87 14.81 0.14
CA GLU A 108 -10.99 13.88 0.08
C GLU A 108 -11.09 13.15 -1.27
N ASP A 109 -10.53 13.73 -2.34
CA ASP A 109 -10.58 13.22 -3.71
C ASP A 109 -9.22 12.68 -4.20
N ARG A 110 -8.27 12.49 -3.27
CA ARG A 110 -6.89 12.07 -3.56
C ARG A 110 -6.79 10.71 -4.26
N SER A 111 -5.80 10.56 -5.13
CA SER A 111 -5.49 9.31 -5.81
C SER A 111 -4.87 8.29 -4.86
N LEU A 112 -5.33 7.05 -4.97
CA LEU A 112 -4.73 5.89 -4.30
C LEU A 112 -4.52 4.72 -5.28
N GLU A 113 -4.83 4.92 -6.57
CA GLU A 113 -4.89 3.83 -7.54
C GLU A 113 -3.51 3.20 -7.77
N HIS A 114 -2.48 4.04 -7.93
CA HIS A 114 -1.14 3.55 -8.22
C HIS A 114 -0.51 2.87 -7.00
N LEU A 115 -0.71 3.42 -5.80
CA LEU A 115 -0.35 2.74 -4.55
C LEU A 115 -1.01 1.35 -4.48
N GLN A 116 -2.32 1.27 -4.66
CA GLN A 116 -3.04 0.00 -4.54
C GLN A 116 -2.54 -1.03 -5.54
N ALA A 117 -2.27 -0.62 -6.78
CA ALA A 117 -1.71 -1.50 -7.81
C ALA A 117 -0.28 -1.94 -7.49
N ALA A 118 0.59 -1.01 -7.08
CA ALA A 118 1.97 -1.32 -6.74
C ALA A 118 2.08 -2.22 -5.49
N LEU A 119 1.26 -1.95 -4.47
CA LEU A 119 1.19 -2.79 -3.27
C LEU A 119 0.66 -4.19 -3.59
N ALA A 120 -0.36 -4.29 -4.43
CA ALA A 120 -0.87 -5.56 -4.93
C ALA A 120 0.24 -6.40 -5.59
N ASP A 121 0.99 -5.80 -6.51
CA ASP A 121 2.09 -6.47 -7.20
C ASP A 121 3.22 -6.85 -6.24
N GLN A 122 3.52 -5.99 -5.25
CA GLN A 122 4.54 -6.26 -4.23
C GLN A 122 4.16 -7.43 -3.32
N ILE A 123 2.89 -7.52 -2.88
CA ILE A 123 2.39 -8.66 -2.10
C ILE A 123 2.57 -9.95 -2.91
N VAL A 124 2.11 -9.94 -4.16
CA VAL A 124 2.22 -11.12 -5.04
C VAL A 124 3.69 -11.52 -5.25
N SER A 125 4.59 -10.55 -5.47
CA SER A 125 6.02 -10.82 -5.63
C SER A 125 6.62 -11.48 -4.39
N ARG A 126 6.38 -10.92 -3.19
CA ARG A 126 6.93 -11.45 -1.93
C ARG A 126 6.47 -12.87 -1.64
N TYR A 127 5.20 -13.18 -1.92
CA TYR A 127 4.68 -14.54 -1.77
C TYR A 127 5.22 -15.49 -2.87
N LYS A 128 5.44 -15.00 -4.10
CA LYS A 128 6.07 -15.78 -5.18
C LYS A 128 7.50 -16.18 -4.85
N ASP A 129 8.30 -15.25 -4.35
CA ASP A 129 9.70 -15.50 -3.98
C ASP A 129 9.82 -16.57 -2.89
N TRP A 130 8.78 -16.68 -2.07
CA TRP A 130 8.71 -17.68 -1.01
C TRP A 130 8.10 -19.02 -1.46
N ALA A 131 7.26 -19.03 -2.50
CA ALA A 131 6.30 -20.11 -2.73
C ALA A 131 6.92 -21.50 -2.94
N ALA A 132 6.74 -22.36 -1.95
CA ALA A 132 6.82 -23.81 -2.08
C ALA A 132 5.55 -24.43 -2.74
N HIS A 133 4.46 -23.66 -2.90
CA HIS A 133 3.12 -24.10 -3.34
C HIS A 133 2.46 -23.12 -4.33
N PRO A 134 2.69 -23.26 -5.64
CA PRO A 134 2.19 -22.35 -6.69
C PRO A 134 0.66 -22.19 -6.79
N GLU A 135 -0.09 -23.19 -6.35
CA GLU A 135 -1.56 -23.21 -6.37
C GLU A 135 -2.20 -22.17 -5.43
N LEU A 136 -1.52 -21.81 -4.34
CA LEU A 136 -2.00 -20.80 -3.40
C LEU A 136 -1.80 -19.38 -3.94
N LEU A 137 -0.78 -19.19 -4.77
CA LEU A 137 -0.54 -17.93 -5.45
C LEU A 137 -1.65 -17.58 -6.45
N GLN A 138 -2.27 -18.59 -7.08
CA GLN A 138 -3.37 -18.37 -8.02
C GLN A 138 -4.58 -17.73 -7.34
N LYS A 139 -4.91 -18.16 -6.11
CA LYS A 139 -6.01 -17.58 -5.34
C LYS A 139 -5.74 -16.11 -5.02
N ILE A 140 -4.58 -15.78 -4.46
CA ILE A 140 -4.30 -14.38 -4.08
C ILE A 140 -4.13 -13.48 -5.30
N THR A 141 -3.46 -13.95 -6.36
CA THR A 141 -3.32 -13.18 -7.61
C THR A 141 -4.71 -12.83 -8.14
N LYS A 142 -5.61 -13.81 -8.18
CA LYS A 142 -7.00 -13.58 -8.55
C LYS A 142 -7.65 -12.56 -7.64
N TYR A 143 -7.56 -12.69 -6.32
CA TYR A 143 -8.28 -11.80 -5.40
C TYR A 143 -7.69 -10.40 -5.30
N ILE A 144 -6.38 -10.22 -5.39
CA ILE A 144 -5.69 -8.94 -5.30
C ILE A 144 -5.78 -8.16 -6.61
N GLN A 145 -5.68 -8.84 -7.77
CA GLN A 145 -5.67 -8.17 -9.08
C GLN A 145 -7.06 -7.89 -9.68
N VAL A 146 -8.17 -8.24 -9.01
CA VAL A 146 -9.55 -8.04 -9.53
C VAL A 146 -9.84 -6.60 -10.01
N ASN A 147 -9.14 -5.59 -9.51
CA ASN A 147 -9.36 -4.21 -9.92
C ASN A 147 -8.64 -3.80 -11.23
N LYS A 148 -7.69 -4.58 -11.76
CA LYS A 148 -7.10 -4.29 -13.08
C LYS A 148 -8.13 -4.40 -14.21
N GLU A 149 -9.21 -5.15 -14.01
CA GLU A 149 -10.22 -5.45 -15.05
C GLU A 149 -11.52 -4.63 -14.94
N ARG A 150 -11.67 -3.76 -13.94
CA ARG A 150 -12.87 -2.92 -13.74
C ARG A 150 -12.76 -1.50 -14.33
N LYS A 151 -11.97 -1.32 -15.38
CA LYS A 151 -12.02 -0.14 -16.24
C LYS A 151 -12.57 -0.54 -17.61
N ILE A 152 -13.89 -0.43 -17.77
CA ILE A 152 -14.59 -0.31 -19.06
C ILE A 152 -15.22 1.08 -19.08
#